data_AF-A0A4D6LUU3-F1
#
_entry.id   AF-A0A4D6LUU3-F1
#
_cell.length_a   1.000
_cell.length_b   1.000
_cell.length_c   1.000
_cell.angle_alpha   90.00
_cell.angle_beta   90.00
_cell.angle_gamma   90.00
#
_symmetry.space_group_name_H-M   'P 1'
#
loop_
_entity.id
_entity.type
_entity.pdbx_description
1 polymer ?
#
loop_
_entity_poly.entity_id
_entity_poly.type
_entity_poly.pdbx_seq_one_letter_code
_entity_poly.pdbx_strand_id
1 'polypeptide(L)'
;MSSLRNSIPSRAHKERSQPSARKKFGLLEKHKDYVQRAKAFHKKEDTLRKLREKAANRNEDEFYFKMKIERLTASLHSIDNQPANKHVLFAEDREEAKELQSRYSKSEIPFSIDHIPAGIKRKTDRSYKELEARKDRLSQIEKIYMDMAMKKELQKNGRKRKLTEDEIVCPTSQPVYKWRVERKR
;
A
#
# COMPACT_ATOMS: atom_id res chain seq x y z
N MET A 1 46.98 21.29 7.61
CA MET A 1 47.37 22.46 6.80
C MET A 1 47.21 22.12 5.32
N SER A 2 46.36 22.85 4.58
CA SER A 2 46.28 22.78 3.12
C SER A 2 46.27 24.21 2.57
N SER A 3 47.42 24.89 2.64
CA SER A 3 47.47 26.35 2.51
C SER A 3 47.75 26.90 1.10
N LEU A 4 48.11 26.08 0.10
CA LEU A 4 48.38 26.59 -1.27
C LEU A 4 47.89 25.71 -2.44
N ARG A 5 47.29 24.54 -2.19
CA ARG A 5 46.79 23.64 -3.25
C ARG A 5 45.39 24.00 -3.79
N ASN A 6 44.65 24.86 -3.09
CA ASN A 6 43.27 25.24 -3.43
C ASN A 6 43.13 26.67 -4.01
N SER A 7 44.24 27.41 -4.16
CA SER A 7 44.20 28.80 -4.65
C SER A 7 44.06 28.92 -6.18
N ILE A 8 44.44 27.88 -6.92
CA ILE A 8 44.29 27.79 -8.37
C ILE A 8 43.24 26.71 -8.67
N PRO A 9 42.08 27.04 -9.26
CA PRO A 9 41.06 26.06 -9.58
C PRO A 9 41.61 25.05 -10.62
N SER A 10 41.52 23.77 -10.31
CA SER A 10 41.91 22.71 -11.24
C SER A 10 40.94 22.65 -12.43
N ARG A 11 41.45 22.31 -13.62
CA ARG A 11 40.64 22.24 -14.83
C ARG A 11 39.61 21.12 -14.72
N ALA A 12 38.33 21.47 -14.85
CA ALA A 12 37.27 20.49 -14.95
C ALA A 12 37.37 19.70 -16.26
N HIS A 13 37.48 18.37 -16.15
CA HIS A 13 37.42 17.49 -17.31
C HIS A 13 35.96 17.24 -17.69
N LYS A 14 35.59 17.59 -18.93
CA LYS A 14 34.23 17.36 -19.46
C LYS A 14 34.09 15.91 -19.94
N GLU A 15 32.89 15.36 -19.76
CA GLU A 15 32.58 14.01 -20.23
C GLU A 15 32.27 14.00 -21.74
N ARG A 16 32.56 12.88 -22.41
CA ARG A 16 32.27 12.68 -23.83
C ARG A 16 30.81 12.25 -24.06
N SER A 17 30.19 12.75 -25.13
CA SER A 17 28.87 12.34 -25.59
C SER A 17 28.85 10.96 -26.28
N GLN A 18 27.66 10.41 -26.52
CA GLN A 18 27.46 9.21 -27.34
C GLN A 18 27.85 9.49 -28.81
N PRO A 19 28.55 8.58 -29.53
CA PRO A 19 28.80 8.72 -30.96
C PRO A 19 27.50 8.78 -31.78
N SER A 20 27.49 9.61 -32.83
CA SER A 20 26.31 9.87 -33.66
C SER A 20 25.67 8.60 -34.23
N ALA A 21 26.48 7.67 -34.75
CA ALA A 21 26.04 6.38 -35.29
C ALA A 21 25.31 5.49 -34.27
N ARG A 22 25.56 5.68 -32.96
CA ARG A 22 24.95 4.90 -31.87
C ARG A 22 23.89 5.67 -31.10
N LYS A 23 23.50 6.87 -31.56
CA LYS A 23 22.47 7.70 -30.92
C LYS A 23 21.13 6.97 -30.74
N LYS A 24 20.83 5.96 -31.58
CA LYS A 24 19.65 5.09 -31.47
C LYS A 24 19.50 4.37 -30.12
N PHE A 25 20.60 4.10 -29.41
CA PHE A 25 20.60 3.40 -28.13
C PHE A 25 20.43 4.32 -26.92
N GLY A 26 20.24 5.62 -27.15
CA GLY A 26 20.10 6.61 -26.09
C GLY A 26 21.44 7.05 -25.49
N LEU A 27 21.37 7.56 -24.25
CA LEU A 27 22.50 8.16 -23.55
C LEU A 27 23.61 7.14 -23.26
N LEU A 28 24.87 7.52 -23.49
CA LEU A 28 26.02 6.70 -23.14
C LEU A 28 26.24 6.75 -21.63
N GLU A 29 25.81 5.71 -20.95
CA GLU A 29 25.96 5.54 -19.52
C GLU A 29 27.42 5.67 -19.07
N LYS A 30 27.65 6.41 -17.97
CA LYS A 30 28.96 6.54 -17.32
C LYS A 30 29.00 5.77 -16.01
N HIS A 31 30.19 5.68 -15.41
CA HIS A 31 30.36 4.94 -14.15
C HIS A 31 29.42 5.42 -13.04
N LYS A 32 29.15 6.74 -12.96
CA LYS A 32 28.20 7.30 -12.00
C LYS A 32 26.79 6.73 -12.17
N ASP A 33 26.33 6.60 -13.40
CA ASP A 33 25.00 6.06 -13.73
C ASP A 33 24.95 4.55 -13.45
N TYR A 34 26.03 3.83 -13.78
CA TYR A 34 26.18 2.40 -13.46
C TYR A 34 26.09 2.14 -11.97
N VAL A 35 26.80 2.92 -11.16
CA VAL A 35 26.74 2.78 -9.70
C VAL A 35 25.33 3.02 -9.19
N GLN A 36 24.59 4.00 -9.72
CA GLN A 36 23.20 4.24 -9.34
C GLN A 36 22.29 3.07 -9.73
N ARG A 37 22.43 2.56 -10.95
CA ARG A 37 21.66 1.41 -11.43
C ARG A 37 21.97 0.15 -10.63
N ALA A 38 23.24 -0.14 -10.36
CA ALA A 38 23.68 -1.30 -9.58
C ALA A 38 23.12 -1.24 -8.15
N LYS A 39 23.19 -0.06 -7.50
CA LYS A 39 22.56 0.15 -6.19
C LYS A 39 21.05 -0.09 -6.23
N ALA A 40 20.36 0.41 -7.25
CA ALA A 40 18.92 0.19 -7.42
C ALA A 40 18.59 -1.30 -7.65
N PHE A 41 19.39 -2.00 -8.44
CA PHE A 41 19.25 -3.44 -8.68
C PHE A 41 19.44 -4.25 -7.40
N HIS A 42 20.53 -4.02 -6.66
CA HIS A 42 20.76 -4.72 -5.39
C HIS A 42 19.69 -4.41 -4.35
N LYS A 43 19.19 -3.17 -4.29
CA LYS A 43 18.05 -2.83 -3.43
C LYS A 43 16.81 -3.66 -3.79
N LYS A 44 16.52 -3.84 -5.08
CA LYS A 44 15.40 -4.68 -5.53
C LYS A 44 15.63 -6.15 -5.17
N GLU A 45 16.81 -6.69 -5.44
CA GLU A 45 17.18 -8.06 -5.05
C GLU A 45 17.02 -8.30 -3.55
N ASP A 46 17.50 -7.36 -2.72
CA ASP A 46 17.36 -7.44 -1.26
C ASP A 46 15.90 -7.43 -0.83
N THR A 47 15.07 -6.58 -1.44
CA THR A 47 13.63 -6.57 -1.16
C THR A 47 12.96 -7.88 -1.56
N LEU A 48 13.30 -8.44 -2.72
CA LEU A 48 12.76 -9.72 -3.18
C LEU A 48 13.18 -10.87 -2.28
N ARG A 49 14.44 -10.90 -1.85
CA ARG A 49 14.95 -11.89 -0.89
C ARG A 49 14.16 -11.86 0.42
N LYS A 50 13.96 -10.69 1.00
CA LYS A 50 13.15 -10.53 2.24
C LYS A 50 11.71 -10.96 2.05
N LEU A 51 11.09 -10.65 0.91
CA LEU A 51 9.72 -11.07 0.60
C LEU A 51 9.63 -12.60 0.44
N ARG A 52 10.61 -13.23 -0.23
CA ARG A 52 10.68 -14.69 -0.36
C ARG A 52 10.83 -15.37 0.99
N GLU A 53 11.71 -14.87 1.84
CA GLU A 53 11.90 -15.39 3.20
C GLU A 53 10.62 -15.26 4.04
N LYS A 54 9.96 -14.09 3.99
CA LYS A 54 8.68 -13.88 4.67
C LYS A 54 7.58 -14.82 4.15
N ALA A 55 7.55 -15.09 2.85
CA ALA A 55 6.59 -16.01 2.24
C ALA A 55 6.87 -17.47 2.63
N ALA A 56 8.15 -17.86 2.68
CA ALA A 56 8.56 -19.20 3.11
C ALA A 56 8.27 -19.46 4.59
N ASN A 57 8.50 -18.46 5.45
CA ASN A 57 8.26 -18.53 6.88
C ASN A 57 6.82 -18.12 7.27
N ARG A 58 5.87 -18.19 6.33
CA ARG A 58 4.47 -17.84 6.60
C ARG A 58 3.85 -18.92 7.49
N ASN A 59 3.25 -18.50 8.61
CA ASN A 59 2.45 -19.40 9.43
C ASN A 59 1.11 -19.68 8.72
N GLU A 60 0.79 -20.95 8.46
CA GLU A 60 -0.44 -21.33 7.76
C GLU A 60 -1.69 -20.97 8.56
N ASP A 61 -1.60 -21.02 9.89
CA ASP A 61 -2.68 -20.73 10.83
C ASP A 61 -2.74 -19.24 11.23
N GLU A 62 -2.03 -18.35 10.54
CA GLU A 62 -2.08 -16.93 10.87
C GLU A 62 -3.50 -16.36 10.67
N PHE A 63 -4.01 -15.70 11.71
CA PHE A 63 -5.32 -15.09 11.70
C PHE A 63 -5.26 -13.61 12.07
N TYR A 64 -5.71 -12.76 11.14
CA TYR A 64 -5.90 -11.34 11.38
C TYR A 64 -7.37 -10.97 11.21
N PHE A 65 -7.94 -10.23 12.16
CA PHE A 65 -9.33 -9.75 12.09
C PHE A 65 -9.62 -8.96 10.81
N LYS A 66 -8.60 -8.28 10.26
CA LYS A 66 -8.69 -7.54 9.00
C LYS A 66 -9.13 -8.43 7.82
N MET A 67 -8.70 -9.69 7.78
CA MET A 67 -9.07 -10.64 6.70
C MET A 67 -10.58 -10.87 6.64
N LYS A 68 -11.25 -10.96 7.80
CA LYS A 68 -12.72 -11.14 7.87
C LYS A 68 -13.48 -9.88 7.46
N ILE A 69 -12.91 -8.70 7.72
CA ILE A 69 -13.49 -7.41 7.31
C ILE A 69 -13.33 -7.21 5.81
N GLU A 70 -12.15 -7.48 5.26
CA GLU A 70 -11.86 -7.36 3.82
C GLU A 70 -12.77 -8.29 3.01
N ARG A 71 -12.90 -9.56 3.41
CA ARG A 71 -13.82 -10.51 2.74
C ARG A 71 -15.28 -10.05 2.79
N LEU A 72 -15.75 -9.54 3.93
CA LEU A 72 -17.12 -9.02 4.05
C LEU A 72 -17.32 -7.76 3.19
N THR A 73 -16.34 -6.86 3.19
CA THR A 73 -16.35 -5.62 2.39
C THR A 73 -16.41 -5.95 0.90
N ALA A 74 -15.55 -6.85 0.43
CA ALA A 74 -15.50 -7.23 -0.96
C ALA A 74 -16.79 -7.93 -1.42
N SER A 75 -17.38 -8.78 -0.56
CA SER A 75 -18.69 -9.40 -0.81
C SER A 75 -19.84 -8.40 -0.86
N LEU A 76 -19.79 -7.32 -0.08
CA LEU A 76 -20.86 -6.31 -0.05
C LEU A 76 -20.76 -5.30 -1.19
N HIS A 77 -19.54 -4.96 -1.59
CA HIS A 77 -19.28 -3.97 -2.64
C HIS A 77 -18.99 -4.60 -4.02
N SER A 78 -19.04 -5.93 -4.15
CA SER A 78 -18.74 -6.64 -5.41
C SER A 78 -17.36 -6.29 -6.00
N ILE A 79 -16.40 -5.88 -5.17
CA ILE A 79 -15.06 -5.44 -5.60
C ILE A 79 -14.19 -6.62 -6.02
N ASP A 80 -14.42 -7.80 -5.42
CA ASP A 80 -13.71 -9.01 -5.83
C ASP A 80 -14.27 -9.51 -7.17
N ASN A 81 -13.38 -9.59 -8.17
CA ASN A 81 -13.53 -10.29 -9.45
C ASN A 81 -14.99 -10.57 -9.85
N GLN A 82 -15.73 -9.54 -10.26
CA GLN A 82 -16.93 -9.77 -11.04
C GLN A 82 -16.51 -10.61 -12.25
N PRO A 83 -17.00 -11.85 -12.41
CA PRO A 83 -16.65 -12.64 -13.57
C PRO A 83 -17.05 -11.81 -14.80
N ALA A 84 -16.09 -11.56 -15.70
CA ALA A 84 -16.41 -10.92 -16.97
C ALA A 84 -17.57 -11.69 -17.60
N ASN A 85 -18.64 -10.98 -17.98
CA ASN A 85 -19.81 -11.61 -18.56
C ASN A 85 -19.39 -12.38 -19.82
N LYS A 86 -19.42 -13.72 -19.76
CA LYS A 86 -19.04 -14.61 -20.88
C LYS A 86 -20.22 -14.95 -21.78
N HIS A 87 -21.40 -14.39 -21.51
CA HIS A 87 -22.61 -14.73 -22.24
C HIS A 87 -22.53 -14.18 -23.67
N VAL A 88 -22.47 -15.07 -24.65
CA VAL A 88 -22.54 -14.73 -26.08
C VAL A 88 -23.99 -14.90 -26.52
N LEU A 89 -24.58 -13.83 -27.05
CA LEU A 89 -25.89 -13.87 -27.69
C LEU A 89 -25.67 -14.11 -29.18
N PHE A 90 -26.33 -15.14 -29.71
CA PHE A 90 -26.42 -15.36 -31.16
C PHE A 90 -27.69 -14.67 -31.66
N ALA A 91 -27.58 -13.99 -32.80
CA ALA A 91 -28.70 -13.40 -33.50
C ALA A 91 -28.78 -14.07 -34.87
N GLU A 92 -30.00 -14.39 -35.31
CA GLU A 92 -30.27 -14.95 -36.64
C GLU A 92 -30.01 -13.88 -37.71
N ASP A 93 -30.36 -12.62 -37.42
CA ASP A 93 -30.22 -11.49 -38.36
C ASP A 93 -29.50 -10.26 -37.79
N ARG A 94 -29.00 -9.40 -38.68
CA ARG A 94 -28.35 -8.12 -38.32
C ARG A 94 -29.30 -7.15 -37.61
N GLU A 95 -30.58 -7.15 -37.99
CA GLU A 95 -31.61 -6.32 -37.36
C GLU A 95 -31.89 -6.80 -35.93
N GLU A 96 -31.96 -8.12 -35.73
CA GLU A 96 -32.09 -8.74 -34.42
C GLU A 96 -30.88 -8.44 -33.53
N ALA A 97 -29.65 -8.51 -34.07
CA ALA A 97 -28.45 -8.14 -33.33
C ALA A 97 -28.48 -6.69 -32.81
N LYS A 98 -29.00 -5.76 -33.63
CA LYS A 98 -29.13 -4.34 -33.26
C LYS A 98 -30.24 -4.14 -32.21
N GLU A 99 -31.33 -4.89 -32.31
CA GLU A 99 -32.39 -4.86 -31.32
C GLU A 99 -31.91 -5.38 -29.96
N LEU A 100 -31.20 -6.52 -29.93
CA LEU A 100 -30.60 -7.09 -28.72
C LEU A 100 -29.64 -6.10 -28.03
N GLN A 101 -28.82 -5.38 -28.80
CA GLN A 101 -27.94 -4.33 -28.26
C GLN A 101 -28.73 -3.18 -27.64
N SER A 102 -29.80 -2.73 -28.31
CA SER A 102 -30.65 -1.65 -27.82
C SER A 102 -31.42 -2.05 -26.55
N ARG A 103 -31.89 -3.31 -26.48
CA ARG A 103 -32.54 -3.89 -25.29
C ARG A 103 -31.56 -3.93 -24.12
N TYR A 104 -30.30 -4.30 -24.35
CA TYR A 104 -29.27 -4.30 -23.31
C TYR A 104 -29.03 -2.90 -22.73
N SER A 105 -28.94 -1.88 -23.59
CA SER A 105 -28.80 -0.48 -23.15
C SER A 105 -30.02 0.08 -22.44
N LYS A 106 -31.24 -0.43 -22.75
CA LYS A 106 -32.50 -0.08 -22.07
C LYS A 106 -32.74 -0.92 -20.81
N SER A 107 -32.15 -2.10 -20.72
CA SER A 107 -32.18 -3.01 -19.56
C SER A 107 -31.00 -2.80 -18.61
N GLU A 108 -30.19 -1.76 -18.82
CA GLU A 108 -29.75 -0.96 -17.67
C GLU A 108 -31.01 -0.41 -17.02
N ILE A 109 -31.72 -1.30 -16.31
CA ILE A 109 -32.78 -0.93 -15.40
C ILE A 109 -32.15 0.18 -14.59
N PRO A 110 -32.71 1.40 -14.56
CA PRO A 110 -32.48 2.24 -13.41
C PRO A 110 -33.05 1.38 -12.27
N PHE A 111 -32.18 0.63 -11.59
CA PHE A 111 -32.50 -0.02 -10.34
C PHE A 111 -32.82 1.16 -9.42
N SER A 112 -34.05 1.66 -9.53
CA SER A 112 -34.56 2.68 -8.66
C SER A 112 -34.46 2.04 -7.29
N ILE A 113 -33.62 2.64 -6.45
CA ILE A 113 -33.41 2.25 -5.04
C ILE A 113 -34.77 2.02 -4.34
N ASP A 114 -35.80 2.68 -4.84
CA ASP A 114 -37.18 2.66 -4.38
C ASP A 114 -37.83 1.28 -4.51
N HIS A 115 -37.50 0.46 -5.53
CA HIS A 115 -38.16 -0.84 -5.79
C HIS A 115 -37.44 -2.08 -5.22
N ILE A 116 -36.42 -1.90 -4.38
CA ILE A 116 -35.76 -3.05 -3.72
C ILE A 116 -36.69 -3.59 -2.62
N PRO A 117 -37.05 -4.89 -2.62
CA PRO A 117 -37.87 -5.49 -1.57
C PRO A 117 -37.36 -5.19 -0.15
N ALA A 118 -38.25 -4.84 0.77
CA ALA A 118 -37.88 -4.46 2.15
C ALA A 118 -37.11 -5.56 2.90
N GLY A 119 -37.30 -6.84 2.54
CA GLY A 119 -36.53 -7.95 3.08
C GLY A 119 -35.06 -7.91 2.65
N ILE A 120 -34.76 -7.46 1.43
CA ILE A 120 -33.40 -7.30 0.90
C ILE A 120 -32.75 -6.08 1.57
N LYS A 121 -33.44 -4.94 1.61
CA LYS A 121 -32.95 -3.72 2.31
C LYS A 121 -32.54 -4.02 3.76
N ARG A 122 -33.39 -4.73 4.51
CA ARG A 122 -33.06 -5.14 5.89
C ARG A 122 -31.83 -6.06 5.99
N LYS A 123 -31.66 -6.98 5.05
CA LYS A 123 -30.48 -7.88 5.02
C LYS A 123 -29.21 -7.13 4.66
N THR A 124 -29.27 -6.18 3.71
CA THR A 124 -28.13 -5.33 3.36
C THR A 124 -27.74 -4.45 4.54
N ASP A 125 -28.71 -3.77 5.16
CA ASP A 125 -28.46 -2.87 6.30
C ASP A 125 -27.84 -3.62 7.48
N ARG A 126 -28.33 -4.83 7.76
CA ARG A 126 -27.77 -5.70 8.81
C ARG A 126 -26.30 -6.03 8.53
N SER A 127 -25.98 -6.36 7.28
CA SER A 127 -24.60 -6.69 6.88
C SER A 127 -23.66 -5.48 6.97
N TYR A 128 -24.13 -4.29 6.60
CA TYR A 128 -23.35 -3.05 6.73
C TYR A 128 -23.12 -2.66 8.19
N LYS A 129 -24.15 -2.76 9.03
CA LYS A 129 -24.01 -2.55 10.49
C LYS A 129 -23.00 -3.53 11.10
N GLU A 130 -23.02 -4.79 10.67
CA GLU A 130 -22.03 -5.78 11.12
C GLU A 130 -20.61 -5.41 10.69
N LEU A 131 -20.44 -4.97 9.44
CA LEU A 131 -19.15 -4.53 8.91
C LEU A 131 -18.59 -3.35 9.72
N GLU A 132 -19.42 -2.37 10.03
CA GLU A 132 -19.07 -1.22 10.87
C GLU A 132 -18.64 -1.66 12.26
N ALA A 133 -19.46 -2.47 12.95
CA ALA A 133 -19.12 -3.01 14.27
C ALA A 133 -17.83 -3.84 14.28
N ARG A 134 -17.51 -4.55 13.18
CA ARG A 134 -16.22 -5.26 13.04
C ARG A 134 -15.05 -4.28 12.91
N LYS A 135 -15.20 -3.19 12.16
CA LYS A 135 -14.17 -2.14 12.03
C LYS A 135 -13.92 -1.45 13.36
N ASP A 136 -14.98 -1.11 14.10
CA ASP A 136 -14.84 -0.47 15.41
C ASP A 136 -14.11 -1.35 16.41
N ARG A 137 -14.47 -2.64 16.46
CA ARG A 137 -13.75 -3.61 17.29
C ARG A 137 -12.28 -3.75 16.90
N LEU A 138 -11.97 -3.73 15.60
CA LEU A 138 -10.58 -3.75 15.15
C LEU A 138 -9.82 -2.52 15.64
N SER A 139 -10.41 -1.32 15.55
CA SER A 139 -9.82 -0.09 16.07
C SER A 139 -9.59 -0.15 17.58
N GLN A 140 -10.52 -0.72 18.34
CA GLN A 140 -10.35 -0.92 19.78
C GLN A 140 -9.21 -1.88 20.11
N ILE A 141 -9.14 -3.02 19.41
CA ILE A 141 -8.06 -4.00 19.58
C ILE A 141 -6.71 -3.37 19.23
N GLU A 142 -6.65 -2.58 18.17
CA GLU A 142 -5.45 -1.86 17.77
C GLU A 142 -4.97 -0.90 18.87
N LYS A 143 -5.89 -0.11 19.45
CA LYS A 143 -5.57 0.77 20.60
C LYS A 143 -4.98 -0.01 21.77
N ILE A 144 -5.64 -1.10 22.17
CA ILE A 144 -5.18 -1.95 23.28
C ILE A 144 -3.80 -2.55 22.96
N TYR A 145 -3.59 -2.99 21.73
CA TYR A 145 -2.30 -3.52 21.29
C TYR A 145 -1.20 -2.45 21.39
N MET A 146 -1.45 -1.23 20.92
CA MET A 146 -0.50 -0.12 21.03
C MET A 146 -0.17 0.19 22.48
N ASP A 147 -1.17 0.26 23.36
CA ASP A 147 -0.97 0.49 24.79
C ASP A 147 -0.15 -0.63 25.44
N MET A 148 -0.44 -1.88 25.12
CA MET A 148 0.32 -3.03 25.62
C MET A 148 1.76 -3.05 25.10
N ALA A 149 1.96 -2.77 23.80
CA ALA A 149 3.28 -2.71 23.19
C ALA A 149 4.13 -1.60 23.83
N MET A 150 3.53 -0.43 24.03
CA MET A 150 4.16 0.69 24.73
C MET A 150 4.56 0.30 26.16
N LYS A 151 3.65 -0.31 26.94
CA LYS A 151 3.94 -0.80 28.29
C LYS A 151 5.11 -1.79 28.31
N LYS A 152 5.13 -2.73 27.37
CA LYS A 152 6.25 -3.69 27.21
C LYS A 152 7.56 -2.99 26.88
N GLU A 153 7.54 -1.99 25.99
CA GLU A 153 8.74 -1.22 25.65
C GLU A 153 9.26 -0.41 26.85
N LEU A 154 8.36 0.15 27.66
CA LEU A 154 8.72 0.81 28.90
C LEU A 154 9.29 -0.16 29.94
N GLN A 155 8.87 -1.42 29.96
CA GLN A 155 9.45 -2.41 30.89
C GLN A 155 10.86 -2.85 30.48
N LYS A 156 11.28 -2.62 29.23
CA LYS A 156 12.65 -2.93 28.81
C LYS A 156 13.69 -2.06 29.50
N ASN A 157 14.88 -2.63 29.63
CA ASN A 157 16.05 -1.96 30.18
C ASN A 157 16.51 -0.81 29.26
N GLY A 158 16.97 0.27 29.87
CA GLY A 158 17.42 1.48 29.18
C GLY A 158 16.99 2.74 29.91
N ARG A 159 17.87 3.73 29.96
CA ARG A 159 17.59 5.00 30.64
C ARG A 159 16.58 5.80 29.80
N LYS A 160 15.41 6.06 30.37
CA LYS A 160 14.28 6.75 29.73
C LYS A 160 13.78 7.91 30.59
N ARG A 161 13.21 8.93 29.95
CA ARG A 161 12.51 10.05 30.61
C ARG A 161 11.20 10.37 29.91
N LYS A 162 10.20 10.84 30.65
CA LYS A 162 8.95 11.38 30.10
C LYS A 162 9.22 12.79 29.55
N LEU A 163 8.66 13.10 28.39
CA LEU A 163 8.72 14.43 27.78
C LEU A 163 7.61 15.31 28.37
N THR A 164 7.90 16.60 28.54
CA THR A 164 6.91 17.66 28.81
C THR A 164 6.21 18.06 27.52
N GLU A 165 5.01 18.65 27.62
CA GLU A 165 4.16 18.99 26.47
C GLU A 165 4.88 19.90 25.45
N ASP A 166 5.71 20.83 25.91
CA ASP A 166 6.48 21.76 25.06
C ASP A 166 7.58 21.08 24.23
N GLU A 167 8.08 19.91 24.65
CA GLU A 167 9.10 19.15 23.92
C GLU A 167 8.50 18.27 22.82
N ILE A 168 7.16 18.19 22.73
CA ILE A 168 6.45 17.30 21.81
C ILE A 168 6.15 18.04 20.50
N VAL A 169 6.82 17.61 19.42
CA VAL A 169 6.66 18.19 18.07
C VAL A 169 5.24 18.01 17.52
N CYS A 170 4.58 16.90 17.85
CA CYS A 170 3.20 16.61 17.48
C CYS A 170 2.36 16.42 18.75
N PRO A 171 1.63 17.46 19.21
CA PRO A 171 0.84 17.39 20.44
C PRO A 171 -0.03 16.14 20.44
N THR A 172 0.20 15.28 21.42
CA THR A 172 -0.51 14.01 21.58
C THR A 172 -1.11 13.98 22.97
N SER A 173 -2.34 13.47 23.11
CA SER A 173 -3.03 13.41 24.41
C SER A 173 -2.39 12.43 25.41
N GLN A 174 -1.53 11.54 24.92
CA GLN A 174 -0.85 10.51 25.70
C GLN A 174 0.59 10.90 26.02
N PRO A 175 1.15 10.44 27.17
CA PRO A 175 2.51 10.76 27.57
C PRO A 175 3.54 10.13 26.62
N VAL A 176 4.51 10.94 26.18
CA VAL A 176 5.60 10.50 25.31
C VAL A 176 6.88 10.27 26.12
N TYR A 177 7.60 9.19 25.81
CA TYR A 177 8.86 8.85 26.47
C TYR A 177 10.01 8.88 25.47
N LYS A 178 11.16 9.38 25.93
CA LYS A 178 12.40 9.42 25.17
C LYS A 178 13.47 8.60 25.87
N TRP A 179 14.03 7.63 25.15
CA TRP A 179 15.21 6.89 25.59
C TRP A 179 16.48 7.72 25.36
N ARG A 180 17.44 7.60 26.27
CA ARG A 180 18.78 8.13 26.04
C ARG A 180 19.43 7.40 24.88
N VAL A 181 20.18 8.14 24.08
CA VAL A 181 20.94 7.58 22.96
C VAL A 181 22.10 6.78 23.52
N GLU A 182 21.91 5.47 23.65
CA GLU A 182 22.93 4.52 24.05
C GLU A 182 23.16 3.55 22.89
N ARG A 183 24.43 3.27 22.56
CA ARG A 183 24.73 2.23 21.57
C ARG A 183 24.37 0.89 22.21
N LYS A 184 23.49 0.13 21.54
CA LYS A 184 23.29 -1.28 21.87
C LYS A 184 24.64 -1.99 21.70
N ARG A 185 25.20 -2.46 22.82
CA ARG A 185 26.36 -3.34 22.83
C ARG A 185 25.96 -4.73 22.35
#